data_AF-A0A427KET9-F1
#
_entry.id   AF-A0A427KET9-F1
#
_cell.length_a   1.000
_cell.length_b   1.000
_cell.length_c   1.000
_cell.angle_alpha   90.00
_cell.angle_beta   90.00
_cell.angle_gamma   90.00
#
_symmetry.space_group_name_H-M   'P 1'
#
loop_
_entity.id
_entity.type
_entity.pdbx_description
1 polymer ?
#
loop_
_entity_poly.entity_id
_entity_poly.type
_entity_poly.pdbx_seq_one_letter_code
_entity_poly.pdbx_strand_id
1 'polypeptide(L)'
;MINLQSYNEVLGFLELFFQKYILDYNCLQDMQSILEGCRKEKTVAIRAIDSCFMVYRRKTQDYRVLTHEEQEIWRQLFNVWQ
;
A
#
# COMPACT_ATOMS: atom_id res chain seq x y z
N MET A 1 13.07 -4.77 -10.68
CA MET A 1 12.77 -5.46 -9.40
C MET A 1 12.86 -4.44 -8.29
N ILE A 2 11.83 -4.35 -7.46
CA ILE A 2 11.82 -3.52 -6.25
C ILE A 2 12.66 -4.20 -5.17
N ASN A 3 13.48 -3.43 -4.44
CA ASN A 3 14.15 -3.92 -3.24
C ASN A 3 13.17 -3.92 -2.06
N LEU A 4 12.59 -5.09 -1.78
CA LEU A 4 11.61 -5.26 -0.72
C LEU A 4 12.17 -5.08 0.69
N GLN A 5 13.49 -5.05 0.89
CA GLN A 5 14.11 -4.76 2.19
C GLN A 5 14.31 -3.26 2.42
N SER A 6 14.16 -2.44 1.39
CA SER A 6 14.26 -0.98 1.50
C SER A 6 12.90 -0.39 1.79
N TYR A 7 12.69 0.13 2.99
CA TYR A 7 11.44 0.81 3.36
C TYR A 7 11.11 1.95 2.38
N ASN A 8 12.11 2.70 1.90
CA ASN A 8 11.89 3.79 0.96
C ASN A 8 11.39 3.31 -0.41
N GLU A 9 11.94 2.23 -0.94
CA GLU A 9 11.47 1.66 -2.20
C GLU A 9 10.08 1.06 -2.06
N VAL A 10 9.83 0.35 -0.95
CA VAL A 10 8.52 -0.23 -0.64
C VAL A 10 7.45 0.86 -0.51
N LEU A 11 7.71 1.91 0.27
CA LEU A 11 6.77 3.03 0.43
C LEU A 11 6.58 3.79 -0.89
N GLY A 12 7.63 3.95 -1.70
CA GLY A 12 7.51 4.55 -3.04
C GLY A 12 6.65 3.71 -4.00
N PHE A 13 6.79 2.38 -3.95
CA PHE A 13 5.91 1.49 -4.71
C PHE A 13 4.46 1.59 -4.25
N LEU A 14 4.21 1.54 -2.94
CA LEU A 14 2.86 1.64 -2.38
C LEU A 14 2.22 2.98 -2.73
N GLU A 15 2.99 4.06 -2.71
CA GLU A 15 2.53 5.38 -3.13
C GLU A 15 2.09 5.40 -4.60
N LEU A 16 2.92 4.92 -5.52
CA LEU A 16 2.58 4.81 -6.94
C LEU A 16 1.39 3.89 -7.19
N PHE A 17 1.33 2.77 -6.47
CA PHE A 17 0.23 1.83 -6.51
C PHE A 17 -1.08 2.53 -6.10
N PHE A 18 -1.10 3.22 -4.96
CA PHE A 18 -2.30 3.91 -4.50
C PHE A 18 -2.69 5.09 -5.40
N GLN A 19 -1.73 5.89 -5.88
CA GLN A 19 -2.02 6.97 -6.84
C GLN A 19 -2.67 6.45 -8.13
N LYS A 20 -2.27 5.27 -8.61
CA LYS A 20 -2.84 4.67 -9.82
C LYS A 20 -4.27 4.16 -9.63
N TYR A 21 -4.63 3.80 -8.40
CA TYR A 21 -5.76 2.91 -8.16
C TYR A 21 -6.81 3.43 -7.18
N ILE A 22 -6.46 4.39 -6.34
CA ILE A 22 -7.39 5.08 -5.47
C ILE A 22 -7.92 6.29 -6.23
N LEU A 23 -9.16 6.18 -6.72
CA LEU A 23 -9.80 7.24 -7.50
C LEU A 23 -10.43 8.32 -6.60
N ASP A 24 -10.77 7.95 -5.36
CA ASP A 24 -11.28 8.90 -4.38
C ASP A 24 -10.13 9.70 -3.75
N TYR A 25 -10.15 11.02 -3.98
CA TYR A 25 -9.07 11.91 -3.54
C TYR A 25 -8.90 11.93 -2.02
N ASN A 26 -9.99 11.88 -1.25
CA ASN A 26 -9.91 11.92 0.21
C ASN A 26 -9.26 10.62 0.74
N CYS A 27 -9.64 9.48 0.18
CA CYS A 27 -9.03 8.20 0.53
C CYS A 27 -7.56 8.12 0.11
N LEU A 28 -7.19 8.76 -1.01
CA LEU A 28 -5.78 8.83 -1.44
C LEU A 28 -4.96 9.68 -0.45
N GLN A 29 -5.49 10.80 0.01
CA GLN A 29 -4.86 11.64 1.04
C GLN A 29 -4.68 10.90 2.37
N ASP A 30 -5.69 10.13 2.80
CA ASP A 30 -5.59 9.29 4.00
C ASP A 30 -4.45 8.27 3.86
N MET A 31 -4.35 7.62 2.69
CA MET A 31 -3.28 6.66 2.41
C MET A 31 -1.90 7.30 2.38
N GLN A 32 -1.76 8.45 1.73
CA GLN A 32 -0.50 9.20 1.71
C GLN A 32 -0.06 9.59 3.12
N SER A 33 -1.00 9.98 3.98
CA SER A 33 -0.71 10.32 5.38
C SER A 33 -0.15 9.13 6.17
N ILE A 34 -0.68 7.93 5.94
CA ILE A 34 -0.16 6.69 6.54
C ILE A 34 1.26 6.39 6.05
N LEU A 35 1.50 6.52 4.74
CA LEU A 35 2.83 6.30 4.15
C LEU A 35 3.86 7.31 4.67
N GLU A 36 3.49 8.58 4.82
CA GLU A 36 4.35 9.60 5.42
C GLU A 36 4.67 9.30 6.89
N GLY A 37 3.70 8.79 7.66
CA GLY A 37 3.94 8.27 9.01
C GLY A 37 4.98 7.15 9.00
N CYS A 38 4.84 6.19 8.08
CA CYS A 38 5.78 5.09 7.90
C CYS A 38 7.20 5.58 7.53
N ARG A 39 7.32 6.61 6.68
CA ARG A 39 8.62 7.22 6.31
C ARG A 39 9.31 7.83 7.53
N LYS A 40 8.59 8.55 8.38
CA LYS A 40 9.13 9.18 9.61
C LYS A 40 9.68 8.14 10.57
N GLU A 41 8.94 7.06 10.76
CA GLU A 41 9.31 5.95 11.64
C GLU A 41 10.30 4.96 10.99
N LYS A 42 10.67 5.17 9.73
CA LYS A 42 11.55 4.29 8.92
C LYS A 42 11.12 2.82 8.96
N THR A 43 9.81 2.61 8.89
CA THR A 43 9.20 1.28 8.95
C THR A 43 8.14 1.15 7.87
N VAL A 44 7.66 -0.07 7.63
CA VAL A 44 6.53 -0.35 6.75
C VAL A 44 5.47 -1.07 7.56
N ALA A 45 4.43 -0.35 7.98
CA ALA A 45 3.31 -0.95 8.71
C ALA A 45 2.35 -1.67 7.74
N ILE A 46 2.83 -2.70 7.03
CA ILE A 46 2.13 -3.30 5.88
C ILE A 46 0.71 -3.79 6.23
N ARG A 47 0.50 -4.32 7.44
CA ARG A 47 -0.82 -4.74 7.93
C ARG A 47 -1.78 -3.57 8.13
N ALA A 48 -1.30 -2.45 8.64
CA ALA A 48 -2.13 -1.25 8.81
C ALA A 48 -2.51 -0.67 7.44
N ILE A 49 -1.53 -0.62 6.53
CA ILE A 49 -1.72 -0.18 5.15
C ILE A 49 -2.77 -1.06 4.43
N ASP A 50 -2.63 -2.38 4.51
CA ASP A 50 -3.59 -3.32 3.92
C ASP A 50 -5.00 -3.17 4.53
N SER A 51 -5.09 -3.05 5.86
CA SER A 51 -6.38 -2.85 6.53
C SER A 51 -7.08 -1.58 6.06
N CYS A 52 -6.35 -0.46 5.98
CA CYS A 52 -6.88 0.79 5.44
C CYS A 52 -7.30 0.62 3.97
N PHE A 53 -6.56 -0.13 3.18
CA PHE A 53 -6.84 -0.31 1.76
C PHE A 53 -8.10 -1.15 1.56
N MET A 54 -8.27 -2.18 2.37
CA MET A 54 -9.50 -2.98 2.40
C MET A 54 -10.72 -2.18 2.84
N VAL A 55 -10.57 -1.24 3.78
CA VAL A 55 -11.65 -0.31 4.15
C VAL A 55 -11.99 0.61 2.98
N TYR A 56 -11.01 1.18 2.29
CA TYR A 56 -11.23 1.96 1.07
C TYR A 56 -12.03 1.16 0.03
N ARG A 57 -11.56 -0.04 -0.31
CA ARG A 57 -12.20 -0.91 -1.31
C ARG A 57 -13.65 -1.22 -0.97
N ARG A 58 -13.97 -1.44 0.31
CA ARG A 58 -15.35 -1.64 0.77
C ARG A 58 -16.20 -0.38 0.62
N LYS A 59 -15.66 0.79 0.96
CA LYS A 59 -16.37 2.07 0.87
C LYS A 59 -16.68 2.46 -0.57
N THR A 60 -15.73 2.28 -1.48
CA THR A 60 -15.87 2.66 -2.89
C THR A 60 -16.42 1.54 -3.76
N GLN A 61 -16.69 0.35 -3.19
CA GLN A 61 -17.06 -0.85 -3.93
C GLN A 61 -16.03 -1.21 -5.02
N ASP A 62 -14.77 -0.87 -4.80
CA ASP A 62 -13.65 -1.22 -5.68
C ASP A 62 -13.27 -2.69 -5.47
N TYR A 63 -14.01 -3.57 -6.12
CA TYR A 63 -13.83 -5.02 -6.09
C TYR A 63 -12.87 -5.54 -7.16
N ARG A 64 -11.99 -4.68 -7.71
CA ARG A 64 -11.07 -5.17 -8.74
C ARG A 64 -10.20 -6.33 -8.23
N VAL A 65 -9.96 -7.28 -9.11
CA VAL A 65 -9.05 -8.38 -8.82
C VAL A 65 -7.63 -7.88 -9.06
N LEU A 66 -6.76 -8.02 -8.06
CA LEU A 66 -5.33 -7.74 -8.22
C LEU A 66 -4.74 -8.72 -9.24
N THR A 67 -3.83 -8.26 -10.08
CA THR A 67 -3.12 -9.16 -11.00
C THR A 67 -2.25 -10.16 -10.22
N HIS A 68 -1.87 -11.28 -10.85
CA HIS A 68 -0.98 -12.26 -10.20
C HIS A 68 0.34 -11.62 -9.73
N GLU A 69 0.87 -10.67 -10.49
CA GLU A 69 2.08 -9.92 -10.12
C GLU A 69 1.85 -9.05 -8.88
N GLU A 70 0.73 -8.32 -8.83
CA GLU A 70 0.38 -7.50 -7.66
C GLU A 70 0.19 -8.37 -6.42
N GLN A 71 -0.52 -9.50 -6.54
CA GLN A 71 -0.70 -10.46 -5.44
C GLN A 71 0.64 -10.99 -4.92
N GLU A 72 1.57 -11.29 -5.81
CA GLU A 72 2.89 -11.78 -5.45
C GLU A 72 3.69 -10.70 -4.69
N ILE A 73 3.64 -9.44 -5.14
CA ILE A 73 4.28 -8.33 -4.44
C ILE A 73 3.69 -8.17 -3.03
N TRP A 74 2.36 -8.16 -2.90
CA TRP A 74 1.70 -8.09 -1.58
C TRP A 74 2.15 -9.25 -0.67
N ARG A 75 2.18 -10.48 -1.18
CA ARG A 75 2.66 -11.64 -0.43
C ARG A 75 4.10 -11.46 0.07
N GLN A 76 5.00 -10.98 -0.78
CA GLN A 76 6.38 -10.75 -0.40
C GLN A 76 6.52 -9.59 0.60
N LEU A 77 5.71 -8.53 0.46
CA LEU A 77 5.67 -7.42 1.42
C LEU A 77 5.24 -7.90 2.81
N PHE A 78 4.22 -8.75 2.89
CA PHE A 78 3.83 -9.38 4.16
C PHE A 78 4.94 -10.27 4.72
N ASN A 79 5.68 -11.01 3.91
CA ASN A 79 6.76 -11.86 4.41
C ASN A 79 7.94 -11.07 4.99
N VAL A 80 8.21 -9.86 4.47
CA VAL A 80 9.38 -9.05 4.89
C VAL A 80 9.02 -8.08 6.02
N TRP A 81 7.82 -7.51 6.02
CA TRP A 81 7.45 -6.38 6.90
C TRP A 81 6.32 -6.71 7.90
N GLN A 82 5.97 -7.99 8.07
CA GLN A 82 5.04 -8.44 9.11
C GLN A 82 5.67 -8.39 10.50
#